data_AF-A0A9W5X5Z8-F1
#
_entry.id   AF-A0A9W5X5Z8-F1
#
_cell.length_a   1.000
_cell.length_b   1.000
_cell.length_c   1.000
_cell.angle_alpha   90.00
_cell.angle_beta   90.00
_cell.angle_gamma   90.00
#
_symmetry.space_group_name_H-M   'P 1'
#
loop_
_entity.id
_entity.type
_entity.pdbx_description
1 polymer ?
#
loop_
_entity_poly.entity_id
_entity_poly.type
_entity_poly.pdbx_seq_one_letter_code
_entity_poly.pdbx_strand_id
1 'polypeptide(L)'
;MLSDFPALWEVTKDKKVVTARHSLQSIWKVGLAGEEQKEMVVNYLVDRFKNCVQETNYIRFDIIQGLENLYDYVQNAFIRNTALDLIETEELNKYRKKYKSVWK
;
A
#
# COMPACT_ATOMS: atom_id res chain seq x y z
N MET A 1 -21.04 -6.00 -0.73
CA MET A 1 -21.04 -6.04 0.74
C MET A 1 -19.59 -5.80 1.19
N LEU A 2 -19.16 -4.54 1.33
CA LEU A 2 -17.81 -4.10 1.77
C LEU A 2 -17.88 -2.66 2.33
N SER A 3 -18.97 -2.31 3.03
CA SER A 3 -19.28 -0.92 3.43
C SER A 3 -18.34 -0.35 4.47
N ASP A 4 -17.66 -1.20 5.23
CA ASP A 4 -16.92 -0.79 6.42
C ASP A 4 -15.44 -0.53 6.13
N PHE A 5 -14.95 -0.95 4.96
CA PHE A 5 -13.55 -0.73 4.60
C PHE A 5 -13.17 0.75 4.49
N PRO A 6 -13.99 1.66 3.93
CA PRO A 6 -13.69 3.08 3.99
C PRO A 6 -13.49 3.59 5.42
N ALA A 7 -14.30 3.14 6.39
CA ALA A 7 -14.13 3.52 7.79
C ALA A 7 -12.85 2.94 8.40
N LEU A 8 -12.50 1.70 8.08
CA LEU A 8 -11.23 1.09 8.49
C LEU A 8 -10.02 1.80 7.88
N TRP A 9 -10.13 2.24 6.62
CA TRP A 9 -9.06 2.95 5.91
C TRP A 9 -8.68 4.26 6.59
N GLU A 10 -9.64 4.98 7.18
CA GLU A 10 -9.36 6.23 7.88
C GLU A 10 -8.43 6.06 9.09
N VAL A 11 -8.36 4.85 9.69
CA VAL A 11 -7.40 4.55 10.76
C VAL A 11 -5.95 4.62 10.26
N THR A 12 -5.72 4.39 8.95
CA THR A 12 -4.40 4.58 8.32
C THR A 12 -4.00 6.07 8.18
N LYS A 13 -4.90 6.99 8.54
CA LYS A 13 -4.71 8.46 8.51
C LYS A 13 -4.87 9.09 9.91
N ASP A 14 -4.73 8.28 10.97
CA ASP A 14 -4.85 8.75 12.34
C ASP A 14 -3.91 9.94 12.66
N LYS A 15 -4.37 10.86 13.51
CA LYS A 15 -3.58 12.03 13.94
C LYS A 15 -2.28 11.63 14.65
N LYS A 16 -2.27 10.47 15.32
CA LYS A 16 -1.07 9.86 15.87
C LYS A 16 -0.36 9.08 14.77
N VAL A 17 0.79 9.61 14.35
CA VAL A 17 1.65 9.02 13.31
C VAL A 17 1.94 7.53 13.55
N VAL A 18 2.19 7.14 14.80
CA VAL A 18 2.46 5.74 15.17
C VAL A 18 1.27 4.84 14.84
N THR A 19 0.05 5.27 15.20
CA THR A 19 -1.19 4.56 14.90
C THR A 19 -1.46 4.49 13.40
N ALA A 20 -1.35 5.62 12.70
CA ALA A 20 -1.55 5.69 11.26
C ALA A 20 -0.62 4.73 10.53
N ARG A 21 0.66 4.70 10.94
CA ARG A 21 1.69 3.87 10.33
C ARG A 21 1.46 2.38 10.58
N HIS A 22 1.24 1.96 11.82
CA HIS A 22 1.00 0.54 12.11
C HIS A 22 -0.28 0.01 11.44
N SER A 23 -1.30 0.86 11.35
CA SER A 23 -2.52 0.56 10.61
C SER A 23 -2.26 0.37 9.13
N LEU A 24 -1.53 1.31 8.49
CA LEU A 24 -1.14 1.20 7.08
C LEU A 24 -0.30 -0.05 6.80
N GLN A 25 0.66 -0.37 7.68
CA GLN A 25 1.51 -1.57 7.55
C GLN A 25 0.73 -2.88 7.70
N SER A 26 -0.46 -2.85 8.29
CA SER A 26 -1.28 -4.04 8.53
C SER A 26 -2.48 -4.16 7.58
N ILE A 27 -2.87 -3.08 6.89
CA ILE A 27 -4.13 -3.03 6.12
C ILE A 27 -4.19 -4.03 4.97
N TRP A 28 -3.02 -4.42 4.44
CA TRP A 28 -2.92 -5.39 3.35
C TRP A 28 -3.53 -6.75 3.70
N LYS A 29 -3.60 -7.11 4.99
CA LYS A 29 -4.19 -8.37 5.48
C LYS A 29 -5.67 -8.50 5.15
N VAL A 30 -6.39 -7.37 5.01
CA VAL A 30 -7.79 -7.40 4.57
C VAL A 30 -7.90 -8.04 3.18
N GLY A 31 -6.90 -7.84 2.32
CA GLY A 31 -6.85 -8.41 0.98
C GLY A 31 -6.70 -9.94 0.96
N LEU A 32 -6.37 -10.58 2.08
CA LEU A 32 -6.32 -12.04 2.20
C LEU A 32 -7.70 -12.69 2.33
N ALA A 33 -8.75 -11.90 2.58
CA ALA A 33 -10.09 -12.44 2.81
C ALA A 33 -10.79 -12.94 1.52
N GLY A 34 -10.35 -12.50 0.35
CA GLY A 34 -10.95 -12.87 -0.93
C GLY A 34 -10.61 -11.91 -2.05
N GLU A 35 -11.06 -12.24 -3.27
CA GLU A 35 -10.77 -11.48 -4.49
C GLU A 35 -11.30 -10.04 -4.43
N GLU A 36 -12.54 -9.84 -3.97
CA GLU A 36 -13.13 -8.49 -3.84
C GLU A 36 -12.33 -7.62 -2.84
N GLN A 37 -11.90 -8.19 -1.71
CA GLN A 37 -11.13 -7.46 -0.71
C GLN A 37 -9.72 -7.14 -1.20
N LYS A 38 -9.09 -8.07 -1.94
CA LYS A 38 -7.80 -7.86 -2.57
C LYS A 38 -7.84 -6.69 -3.54
N GLU A 39 -8.80 -6.68 -4.47
CA GLU A 39 -8.96 -5.60 -5.43
C GLU A 39 -9.20 -4.26 -4.72
N MET A 40 -10.09 -4.24 -3.72
CA MET A 40 -10.37 -3.05 -2.93
C MET A 40 -9.12 -2.51 -2.23
N VAL A 41 -8.36 -3.37 -1.53
CA VAL A 41 -7.13 -2.98 -0.82
C VAL A 41 -6.08 -2.44 -1.79
N VAL A 42 -5.86 -3.12 -2.91
CA VAL A 42 -4.89 -2.67 -3.93
C VAL A 42 -5.29 -1.32 -4.49
N ASN A 43 -6.58 -1.09 -4.79
CA ASN A 43 -7.07 0.19 -5.30
C ASN A 43 -6.83 1.34 -4.32
N TYR A 44 -7.13 1.15 -3.02
CA TYR A 44 -6.89 2.18 -2.00
C TYR A 44 -5.40 2.47 -1.78
N LEU A 45 -4.55 1.43 -1.81
CA LEU A 45 -3.09 1.59 -1.71
C LEU A 45 -2.53 2.37 -2.91
N VAL A 46 -2.95 2.02 -4.13
CA VAL A 46 -2.57 2.70 -5.38
C VAL A 46 -2.99 4.17 -5.36
N ASP A 47 -4.23 4.44 -4.99
CA ASP A 47 -4.76 5.81 -4.91
C ASP A 47 -3.93 6.66 -3.94
N ARG A 48 -3.70 6.16 -2.73
CA ARG A 48 -2.92 6.90 -1.73
C ARG A 48 -1.47 7.10 -2.14
N PHE A 49 -0.83 6.11 -2.78
CA PHE A 49 0.54 6.28 -3.26
C PHE A 49 0.67 7.48 -4.21
N LYS A 50 -0.31 7.62 -5.12
CA LYS A 50 -0.35 8.70 -6.12
C LYS A 50 -0.68 10.05 -5.49
N ASN A 51 -1.58 10.07 -4.50
CA ASN A 51 -2.15 11.31 -3.96
C ASN A 51 -1.49 11.83 -2.67
N CYS A 52 -0.60 11.07 -2.01
CA CYS A 52 0.01 11.45 -0.73
C CYS A 52 1.12 12.53 -0.83
N VAL A 53 1.00 13.50 -1.73
CA VAL A 53 2.04 14.49 -2.10
C VAL A 53 2.53 15.32 -0.91
N GLN A 54 1.65 15.63 0.04
CA GLN A 54 1.97 16.42 1.24
C GLN A 54 2.28 15.54 2.47
N GLU A 55 2.12 14.24 2.36
CA GLU A 55 2.36 13.32 3.47
C GLU A 55 3.84 12.89 3.51
N THR A 56 4.25 12.31 4.63
CA THR A 56 5.64 11.91 4.81
C THR A 56 6.01 10.74 3.89
N ASN A 57 7.24 10.73 3.37
CA ASN A 57 7.75 9.70 2.45
C ASN A 57 7.74 8.25 2.99
N TYR A 58 7.50 8.03 4.29
CA TYR A 58 7.33 6.65 4.81
C TYR A 58 6.06 5.99 4.28
N ILE A 59 5.04 6.75 3.88
CA ILE A 59 3.75 6.21 3.44
C ILE A 59 3.89 5.44 2.13
N ARG A 60 4.53 6.04 1.12
CA ARG A 60 4.82 5.35 -0.15
C ARG A 60 5.63 4.08 0.07
N PHE A 61 6.63 4.12 0.95
CA PHE A 61 7.40 2.93 1.31
C PHE A 61 6.53 1.84 1.96
N ASP A 62 5.74 2.19 2.98
CA ASP A 62 4.89 1.24 3.69
C ASP A 62 3.79 0.67 2.76
N ILE A 63 3.30 1.45 1.78
CA ILE A 63 2.38 0.96 0.72
C ILE A 63 3.08 -0.09 -0.15
N ILE A 64 4.29 0.19 -0.64
CA ILE A 64 5.04 -0.76 -1.47
C ILE A 64 5.33 -2.05 -0.70
N GLN A 65 5.69 -1.95 0.58
CA GLN A 65 5.84 -3.12 1.46
C GLN A 65 4.51 -3.86 1.66
N GLY A 66 3.38 -3.15 1.80
CA GLY A 66 2.06 -3.77 1.91
C GLY A 66 1.68 -4.56 0.65
N LEU A 67 2.02 -4.07 -0.54
CA LEU A 67 1.80 -4.78 -1.80
C LEU A 67 2.67 -6.04 -1.91
N GLU A 68 3.93 -5.97 -1.46
CA GLU A 68 4.82 -7.14 -1.42
C GLU A 68 4.33 -8.19 -0.42
N ASN A 69 3.98 -7.77 0.80
CA ASN A 69 3.41 -8.67 1.80
C ASN A 69 2.15 -9.37 1.28
N LEU A 70 1.27 -8.65 0.58
CA LEU A 70 0.07 -9.27 0.00
C LEU A 70 0.46 -10.27 -1.11
N TYR A 71 1.38 -9.88 -1.99
CA TYR A 71 1.89 -10.74 -3.06
C TYR A 71 2.49 -12.04 -2.53
N ASP A 72 3.27 -12.00 -1.44
CA ASP A 72 3.91 -13.19 -0.88
C ASP A 72 2.92 -14.29 -0.52
N TYR A 73 1.70 -13.91 -0.10
CA TYR A 73 0.65 -14.86 0.28
C TYR A 73 -0.23 -15.28 -0.90
N VAL A 74 -0.54 -14.36 -1.83
CA VAL A 74 -1.51 -14.64 -2.91
C VAL A 74 -0.86 -14.94 -4.26
N GLN A 75 0.45 -14.70 -4.39
CA GLN A 75 1.29 -14.96 -5.57
C GLN A 75 0.71 -14.43 -6.89
N ASN A 76 -0.01 -13.30 -6.81
CA ASN A 76 -0.70 -12.72 -7.95
C ASN A 76 0.16 -11.68 -8.69
N ALA A 77 0.54 -11.99 -9.94
CA ALA A 77 1.42 -11.15 -10.75
C ALA A 77 0.91 -9.71 -10.96
N PHE A 78 -0.41 -9.48 -10.93
CA PHE A 78 -0.99 -8.14 -11.02
C PHE A 78 -0.50 -7.22 -9.89
N ILE A 79 -0.39 -7.74 -8.67
CA ILE A 79 0.07 -6.96 -7.51
C ILE A 79 1.52 -6.55 -7.67
N ARG A 80 2.37 -7.50 -8.09
CA ARG A 80 3.79 -7.25 -8.35
C ARG A 80 3.98 -6.20 -9.44
N ASN A 81 3.28 -6.34 -10.58
CA ASN A 81 3.38 -5.38 -11.67
C ASN A 81 2.89 -3.99 -11.24
N THR A 82 1.76 -3.92 -10.52
CA THR A 82 1.24 -2.67 -9.96
C THR A 82 2.28 -1.97 -9.08
N ALA A 83 2.94 -2.71 -8.18
CA ALA A 83 3.96 -2.14 -7.33
C ALA A 83 5.18 -1.61 -8.12
N LEU A 84 5.66 -2.38 -9.09
CA LEU A 84 6.79 -1.96 -9.94
C LEU A 84 6.45 -0.71 -10.77
N ASP A 85 5.24 -0.64 -11.32
CA ASP A 85 4.76 0.52 -12.07
C ASP A 85 4.68 1.76 -11.17
N LEU A 86 4.13 1.64 -9.96
CA LEU A 86 4.10 2.73 -8.98
C LEU A 86 5.52 3.22 -8.64
N ILE A 87 6.47 2.30 -8.44
CA ILE A 87 7.85 2.66 -8.13
C ILE A 87 8.47 3.51 -9.24
N GLU A 88 8.21 3.21 -10.51
CA GLU A 88 8.75 3.99 -11.62
C GLU A 88 8.18 5.42 -11.70
N THR A 89 6.99 5.66 -11.14
CA THR A 89 6.42 7.02 -11.05
C THR A 89 7.12 7.92 -10.01
N GLU A 90 7.96 7.37 -9.14
CA GLU A 90 8.70 8.16 -8.14
C GLU A 90 9.84 8.95 -8.80
N GLU A 91 9.73 10.28 -8.79
CA GLU A 91 10.70 11.20 -9.41
C GLU A 91 12.05 11.20 -8.68
N LEU A 92 12.04 11.03 -7.36
CA LEU A 92 13.27 11.08 -6.56
C LEU A 92 13.99 9.72 -6.58
N ASN A 93 15.10 9.66 -7.32
CA ASN A 93 15.95 8.48 -7.44
C ASN A 93 16.32 7.79 -6.11
N LYS A 94 16.53 8.58 -5.04
CA LYS A 94 16.79 8.06 -3.69
C LYS A 94 15.64 7.18 -3.20
N TYR A 95 14.41 7.65 -3.33
CA TYR A 95 13.21 6.93 -2.89
C TYR A 95 12.86 5.80 -3.84
N ARG A 96 12.97 6.00 -5.16
CA ARG A 96 12.79 4.93 -6.14
C ARG A 96 13.66 3.71 -5.84
N LYS A 97 14.97 3.92 -5.60
CA LYS A 97 15.90 2.83 -5.20
C LYS A 97 15.49 2.15 -3.90
N LYS A 98 15.01 2.92 -2.92
CA LYS A 98 14.52 2.40 -1.64
C LYS A 98 13.26 1.55 -1.82
N TYR A 99 12.34 1.94 -2.69
CA TYR A 99 11.13 1.15 -2.93
C TYR A 99 11.45 -0.13 -3.71
N LYS A 100 12.34 -0.05 -4.72
CA LYS A 100 12.83 -1.24 -5.44
C LYS A 100 13.47 -2.29 -4.53
N SER A 101 14.10 -1.88 -3.42
CA SER A 101 14.74 -2.84 -2.52
C SER A 101 13.76 -3.74 -1.77
N VAL A 102 12.47 -3.41 -1.76
CA VAL A 102 11.41 -4.29 -1.22
C VAL A 102 11.22 -5.52 -2.10
N TRP A 103 11.38 -5.39 -3.42
CA TRP A 103 11.08 -6.44 -4.41
C TRP A 103 12.35 -7.17 -4.91
N LYS A 104 13.37 -7.26 -4.07
CA LYS A 104 14.67 -7.87 -4.43
C LYS A 104 14.67 -9.38 -4.27
#